data_AF-A0A958JWV3-F1
#
_entry.id   AF-A0A958JWV3-F1
#
_cell.length_a   1.000
_cell.length_b   1.000
_cell.length_c   1.000
_cell.angle_alpha   90.00
_cell.angle_beta   90.00
_cell.angle_gamma   90.00
#
_symmetry.space_group_name_H-M   'P 1'
#
loop_
_entity.id
_entity.type
_entity.pdbx_description
1 polymer ?
#
loop_
_entity_poly.entity_id
_entity_poly.type
_entity_poly.pdbx_seq_one_letter_code
_entity_poly.pdbx_strand_id
1 'polypeptide(L)'
;MKAVRQYIIFLLFSLAIFSLTSTSVSADKQSWKNFFQPLPDSLIDVSNPTTKAQVELGKKLFMDPILSTAKDISCNSCHGLNTYGVDNQPTSTGHKGKHGDRNSPTVFNAALHIAQFWDGRAKDVEEQALGPVMNPVEMAMPSEDVVVKRLTAAKDYQELFKKAFPDEAKPLSFTNMGKAIGAFERTLLTPSRFDDFLKGNDDALSPEEKKGGETFADAGCVACHSGVTL
;
A
#
# COMPACT_ATOMS: atom_id res chain seq x y z
N MET A 1 -74.52 32.61 -51.90
CA MET A 1 -74.46 31.36 -51.11
C MET A 1 -73.01 30.92 -50.99
N LYS A 2 -72.48 30.98 -49.76
CA LYS A 2 -71.30 30.33 -49.15
C LYS A 2 -70.10 29.97 -50.06
N ALA A 3 -69.04 30.77 -49.96
CA ALA A 3 -67.69 30.38 -50.34
C ALA A 3 -67.12 29.38 -49.30
N VAL A 4 -66.69 28.21 -49.76
CA VAL A 4 -66.03 27.18 -48.94
C VAL A 4 -64.52 27.44 -49.00
N ARG A 5 -63.94 27.85 -47.86
CA ARG A 5 -62.51 28.08 -47.70
C ARG A 5 -61.86 26.78 -47.24
N GLN A 6 -61.17 26.08 -48.15
CA GLN A 6 -60.35 24.91 -47.85
C GLN A 6 -59.09 25.35 -47.09
N TYR A 7 -58.98 24.95 -45.83
CA TYR A 7 -57.73 25.06 -45.06
C TYR A 7 -56.93 23.79 -45.27
N ILE A 8 -55.87 23.87 -46.07
CA ILE A 8 -54.84 22.83 -46.16
C ILE A 8 -53.91 23.05 -44.95
N ILE A 9 -54.04 22.18 -43.94
CA ILE A 9 -53.11 22.13 -42.80
C ILE A 9 -51.90 21.31 -43.26
N PHE A 10 -50.79 21.99 -43.57
CA PHE A 10 -49.49 21.34 -43.73
C PHE A 10 -48.94 20.96 -42.35
N LEU A 11 -49.05 19.68 -41.98
CA LEU A 11 -48.34 19.09 -40.85
C LEU A 11 -46.88 18.87 -41.25
N LEU A 12 -46.02 19.84 -40.94
CA LEU A 12 -44.57 19.69 -40.98
C LEU A 12 -44.14 18.76 -39.83
N PHE A 13 -43.98 17.48 -40.12
CA PHE A 13 -43.25 16.56 -39.23
C PHE A 13 -41.77 16.93 -39.30
N SER A 14 -41.28 17.72 -38.35
CA SER A 14 -39.85 17.89 -38.13
C SER A 14 -39.31 16.58 -37.55
N LEU A 15 -38.67 15.78 -38.39
CA LEU A 15 -37.90 14.61 -37.96
C LEU A 15 -36.68 15.15 -37.20
N ALA A 16 -36.82 15.32 -35.88
CA ALA A 16 -35.70 15.63 -35.01
C ALA A 16 -34.79 14.40 -34.98
N ILE A 17 -33.73 14.42 -35.80
CA ILE A 17 -32.63 13.46 -35.73
C ILE A 17 -31.94 13.71 -34.39
N PHE A 18 -32.33 12.96 -33.36
CA PHE A 18 -31.61 12.92 -32.10
C PHE A 18 -30.33 12.14 -32.37
N SER A 19 -29.29 12.85 -32.81
CA SER A 19 -27.96 12.29 -32.91
C SER A 19 -27.54 11.91 -31.50
N LEU A 20 -27.56 10.62 -31.17
CA LEU A 20 -26.87 10.11 -29.98
C LEU A 20 -25.38 10.34 -30.22
N THR A 21 -24.90 11.53 -29.86
CA THR A 21 -23.49 11.71 -29.59
C THR A 21 -23.21 10.86 -28.36
N SER A 22 -22.55 9.71 -28.57
CA SER A 22 -21.85 9.04 -27.49
C SER A 22 -20.89 10.08 -26.93
N THR A 23 -21.23 10.66 -25.78
CA THR A 23 -20.27 11.40 -24.98
C THR A 23 -19.27 10.34 -24.56
N SER A 24 -18.19 10.17 -25.34
CA SER A 24 -16.96 9.64 -24.79
C SER A 24 -16.71 10.48 -23.55
N VAL A 25 -16.71 9.85 -22.38
CA VAL A 25 -16.21 10.49 -21.17
C VAL A 25 -14.77 10.84 -21.51
N SER A 26 -14.54 12.04 -22.02
CA SER A 26 -13.20 12.59 -22.03
C SER A 26 -12.86 12.62 -20.56
N ALA A 27 -11.93 11.77 -20.15
CA ALA A 27 -11.50 11.73 -18.79
C ALA A 27 -10.89 13.08 -18.44
N ASP A 28 -11.73 13.98 -17.95
CA ASP A 28 -11.23 15.17 -17.31
C ASP A 28 -10.45 14.70 -16.07
N LYS A 29 -9.44 15.46 -15.68
CA LYS A 29 -8.67 15.20 -14.47
C LYS A 29 -9.56 15.04 -13.22
N GLN A 30 -10.74 15.67 -13.24
CA GLN A 30 -11.73 15.60 -12.17
C GLN A 30 -12.30 14.18 -12.03
N SER A 31 -12.47 13.45 -13.13
CA SER A 31 -12.99 12.09 -13.15
C SER A 31 -12.00 11.09 -12.54
N TRP A 32 -10.69 11.29 -12.71
CA TRP A 32 -9.66 10.42 -12.10
C TRP A 32 -9.58 10.61 -10.59
N LYS A 33 -9.74 11.85 -10.11
CA LYS A 33 -9.80 12.16 -8.67
C LYS A 33 -11.02 11.56 -7.97
N ASN A 34 -12.04 11.12 -8.72
CA ASN A 34 -13.16 10.37 -8.13
C ASN A 34 -12.76 8.93 -7.77
N PHE A 35 -11.73 8.38 -8.40
CA PHE A 35 -11.29 6.99 -8.21
C PHE A 35 -9.97 6.89 -7.46
N PHE A 36 -9.05 7.83 -7.65
CA PHE A 36 -7.68 7.74 -7.14
C PHE A 36 -7.32 8.90 -6.21
N GLN A 37 -6.42 8.63 -5.28
CA GLN A 37 -5.76 9.67 -4.48
C GLN A 37 -4.25 9.56 -4.63
N PRO A 38 -3.50 10.68 -4.68
CA PRO A 38 -2.05 10.61 -4.65
C PRO A 38 -1.57 10.10 -3.28
N LEU A 39 -0.41 9.46 -3.25
CA LEU A 39 0.29 9.17 -2.01
C LEU A 39 0.48 10.47 -1.18
N PRO A 40 0.23 10.41 0.13
CA PRO A 40 0.53 11.52 1.01
C PRO A 40 2.05 11.76 1.08
N ASP A 41 2.47 12.99 1.38
CA ASP A 41 3.90 13.29 1.51
C ASP A 41 4.53 12.61 2.74
N SER A 42 3.72 12.24 3.74
CA SER A 42 4.13 11.52 4.95
C SER A 42 2.95 10.77 5.56
N LEU A 43 3.19 9.57 6.09
CA LEU A 43 2.27 8.85 6.99
C LEU A 43 2.53 9.14 8.47
N ILE A 44 3.60 9.86 8.76
CA ILE A 44 3.99 10.27 10.11
C ILE A 44 3.36 11.65 10.35
N ASP A 45 2.41 11.70 11.27
CA ASP A 45 1.69 12.91 11.66
C ASP A 45 1.37 12.93 13.16
N VAL A 46 0.57 13.91 13.61
CA VAL A 46 0.18 14.06 15.02
C VAL A 46 -0.72 12.93 15.54
N SER A 47 -1.45 12.25 14.66
CA SER A 47 -2.32 11.12 14.99
C SER A 47 -1.54 9.81 15.09
N ASN A 48 -0.40 9.73 14.40
CA ASN A 48 0.56 8.63 14.50
C ASN A 48 2.00 9.14 14.67
N PRO A 49 2.34 9.70 15.86
CA PRO A 49 3.65 10.30 16.08
C PRO A 49 4.73 9.22 16.09
N THR A 50 5.47 9.13 14.98
CA THR A 50 6.61 8.24 14.82
C THR A 50 7.90 9.06 14.95
N THR A 51 8.78 8.63 15.85
CA THR A 51 10.07 9.28 16.06
C THR A 51 11.13 8.72 15.12
N LYS A 52 12.15 9.52 14.81
CA LYS A 52 13.34 9.06 14.07
C LYS A 52 14.01 7.84 14.74
N ALA A 53 14.01 7.78 16.07
CA ALA A 53 14.59 6.66 16.81
C ALA A 53 13.82 5.34 16.59
N GLN A 54 12.48 5.41 16.50
CA GLN A 54 11.66 4.24 16.17
C GLN A 54 11.92 3.77 14.73
N VAL A 55 12.01 4.68 13.76
CA VAL A 55 12.35 4.36 12.36
C VAL A 55 13.73 3.72 12.25
N GLU A 56 14.74 4.27 12.94
CA GLU A 56 16.11 3.72 12.95
C GLU A 56 16.15 2.30 13.53
N LEU A 57 15.46 2.08 14.65
CA LEU A 57 15.32 0.75 15.27
C LEU A 57 14.59 -0.22 14.33
N GLY A 58 13.46 0.20 13.75
CA GLY A 58 12.68 -0.57 12.79
C GLY A 58 13.49 -1.01 11.59
N LYS A 59 14.20 -0.06 10.96
CA LYS A 59 15.08 -0.34 9.83
C LYS A 59 16.16 -1.37 10.17
N LYS A 60 16.75 -1.25 11.37
CA LYS A 60 17.74 -2.25 11.82
C LYS A 60 17.08 -3.62 11.98
N LEU A 61 15.95 -3.72 12.68
CA LEU A 61 15.21 -4.98 12.85
C LEU A 61 14.79 -5.62 11.52
N PHE A 62 14.34 -4.81 10.55
CA PHE A 62 13.92 -5.27 9.23
C PHE A 62 15.06 -5.95 8.44
N MET A 63 16.29 -5.44 8.62
CA MET A 63 17.48 -5.93 7.92
C MET A 63 18.20 -7.06 8.68
N ASP A 64 18.07 -7.09 10.00
CA ASP A 64 18.86 -7.94 10.89
C ASP A 64 18.24 -9.34 11.04
N PRO A 65 18.98 -10.43 10.74
CA PRO A 65 18.43 -11.77 10.86
C PRO A 65 18.30 -12.23 12.32
N ILE A 66 18.65 -11.42 13.32
CA ILE A 66 18.53 -11.74 14.75
C ILE A 66 17.14 -12.28 15.14
N LEU A 67 16.10 -11.88 14.44
CA LEU A 67 14.71 -12.27 14.68
C LEU A 67 14.32 -13.65 14.11
N SER A 68 15.20 -14.35 13.39
CA SER A 68 14.94 -15.73 12.93
C SER A 68 15.66 -16.77 13.77
N THR A 69 15.07 -17.95 13.95
CA THR A 69 15.61 -19.00 14.83
C THR A 69 17.06 -19.33 14.54
N ALA A 70 17.44 -19.48 13.26
CA ALA A 70 18.79 -19.79 12.81
C ALA A 70 19.68 -18.55 12.56
N LYS A 71 19.14 -17.33 12.72
CA LYS A 71 19.83 -16.06 12.45
C LYS A 71 20.34 -15.92 11.01
N ASP A 72 19.55 -16.40 10.06
CA ASP A 72 19.84 -16.43 8.62
C ASP A 72 18.77 -15.72 7.78
N ILE A 73 17.60 -15.43 8.33
CA ILE A 73 16.46 -14.79 7.65
C ILE A 73 16.10 -13.48 8.37
N SER A 74 15.89 -12.42 7.59
CA SER A 74 15.31 -11.14 8.02
C SER A 74 14.09 -10.79 7.16
N CYS A 75 13.39 -9.70 7.48
CA CYS A 75 12.28 -9.23 6.65
C CYS A 75 12.75 -8.96 5.21
N ASN A 76 13.95 -8.37 5.06
CA ASN A 76 14.56 -8.08 3.77
C ASN A 76 14.94 -9.35 2.95
N SER A 77 14.94 -10.55 3.55
CA SER A 77 15.18 -11.79 2.79
C SER A 77 14.03 -12.09 1.81
N CYS A 78 12.78 -11.82 2.21
CA CYS A 78 11.59 -12.04 1.37
C CYS A 78 11.08 -10.72 0.76
N HIS A 79 11.33 -9.60 1.44
CA HIS A 79 10.88 -8.26 1.05
C HIS A 79 12.07 -7.36 0.69
N GLY A 80 12.88 -7.81 -0.27
CA GLY A 80 14.12 -7.14 -0.65
C GLY A 80 13.89 -5.71 -1.14
N LEU A 81 14.39 -4.71 -0.40
CA LEU A 81 14.17 -3.30 -0.79
C LEU A 81 14.89 -2.91 -2.09
N ASN A 82 15.91 -3.66 -2.50
CA ASN A 82 16.59 -3.51 -3.78
C ASN A 82 15.90 -4.24 -4.95
N THR A 83 14.84 -5.00 -4.66
CA THR A 83 14.05 -5.79 -5.61
C THR A 83 12.56 -5.44 -5.50
N TYR A 84 12.26 -4.15 -5.34
CA TYR A 84 10.89 -3.63 -5.26
C TYR A 84 10.07 -4.16 -4.07
N GLY A 85 10.74 -4.48 -2.95
CA GLY A 85 10.09 -4.91 -1.71
C GLY A 85 9.59 -6.35 -1.74
N VAL A 86 10.05 -7.15 -2.70
CA VAL A 86 9.70 -8.56 -2.91
C VAL A 86 10.94 -9.38 -3.26
N ASP A 87 10.81 -10.71 -3.33
CA ASP A 87 11.87 -11.65 -3.72
C ASP A 87 11.75 -12.18 -5.16
N ASN A 88 10.69 -11.78 -5.88
CA ASN A 88 10.34 -12.24 -7.21
C ASN A 88 10.17 -13.76 -7.34
N GLN A 89 9.79 -14.45 -6.26
CA GLN A 89 9.49 -15.88 -6.25
C GLN A 89 7.98 -16.16 -6.20
N PRO A 90 7.51 -17.32 -6.70
CA PRO A 90 6.11 -17.74 -6.50
C PRO A 90 5.74 -17.82 -5.01
N THR A 91 6.64 -18.38 -4.19
CA THR A 91 6.56 -18.39 -2.73
C THR A 91 7.96 -18.26 -2.13
N SER A 92 8.06 -17.56 -1.01
CA SER A 92 9.36 -17.24 -0.40
C SER A 92 9.97 -18.43 0.33
N THR A 93 11.30 -18.50 0.31
CA THR A 93 12.08 -19.45 1.10
C THR A 93 12.27 -18.91 2.52
N GLY A 94 11.85 -19.66 3.53
CA GLY A 94 12.05 -19.35 4.94
C GLY A 94 12.80 -20.45 5.68
N HIS A 95 12.46 -20.65 6.95
CA HIS A 95 13.26 -21.44 7.89
C HIS A 95 13.56 -22.86 7.37
N LYS A 96 14.85 -23.24 7.36
CA LYS A 96 15.35 -24.53 6.85
C LYS A 96 15.00 -24.80 5.39
N GLY A 97 14.89 -23.75 4.56
CA GLY A 97 14.58 -23.89 3.14
C GLY A 97 13.12 -24.25 2.86
N LYS A 98 12.24 -24.18 3.86
CA LYS A 98 10.80 -24.39 3.65
C LYS A 98 10.23 -23.23 2.86
N HIS A 99 9.26 -23.52 2.00
CA HIS A 99 8.52 -22.49 1.29
C HIS A 99 7.19 -22.20 1.98
N GLY A 100 6.78 -20.94 1.93
CA GLY A 100 5.40 -20.55 2.25
C GLY A 100 4.40 -21.08 1.22
N ASP A 101 3.12 -20.84 1.47
CA ASP A 101 1.99 -21.21 0.61
C ASP A 101 1.46 -20.06 -0.24
N ARG A 102 1.98 -18.85 -0.03
CA ARG A 102 1.57 -17.62 -0.72
C ARG A 102 2.78 -16.83 -1.22
N ASN A 103 2.54 -16.03 -2.25
CA ASN A 103 3.49 -15.02 -2.70
C ASN A 103 3.60 -13.90 -1.66
N SER A 104 4.83 -13.44 -1.41
CA SER A 104 5.13 -12.32 -0.53
C SER A 104 4.87 -10.98 -1.25
N PRO A 105 3.86 -10.20 -0.83
CA PRO A 105 3.56 -8.92 -1.47
C PRO A 105 4.66 -7.89 -1.17
N THR A 106 4.66 -6.77 -1.90
CA THR A 106 5.62 -5.70 -1.63
C THR A 106 5.34 -5.02 -0.28
N VAL A 107 6.41 -4.62 0.41
CA VAL A 107 6.34 -3.75 1.60
C VAL A 107 6.19 -2.27 1.25
N PHE A 108 6.41 -1.89 -0.02
CA PHE A 108 6.23 -0.51 -0.45
C PHE A 108 4.76 -0.12 -0.43
N ASN A 109 4.46 1.05 0.15
CA ASN A 109 3.12 1.60 0.34
C ASN A 109 2.16 0.72 1.18
N ALA A 110 2.60 -0.44 1.69
CA ALA A 110 1.72 -1.40 2.37
C ALA A 110 1.03 -0.83 3.63
N ALA A 111 1.66 0.14 4.29
CA ALA A 111 1.10 0.83 5.45
C ALA A 111 -0.17 1.66 5.16
N LEU A 112 -0.52 1.87 3.89
CA LEU A 112 -1.75 2.52 3.44
C LEU A 112 -2.90 1.52 3.17
N HIS A 113 -2.63 0.22 3.12
CA HIS A 113 -3.69 -0.77 2.96
C HIS A 113 -4.62 -0.78 4.18
N ILE A 114 -5.91 -1.01 3.93
CA ILE A 114 -6.95 -1.09 4.97
C ILE A 114 -6.78 -2.26 5.94
N ALA A 115 -6.05 -3.29 5.52
CA ALA A 115 -5.67 -4.46 6.29
C ALA A 115 -4.43 -5.10 5.66
N GLN A 116 -3.73 -5.93 6.42
CA GLN A 116 -2.49 -6.58 6.02
C GLN A 116 -2.67 -8.08 5.78
N PHE A 117 -1.75 -8.64 5.00
CA PHE A 117 -1.81 -9.98 4.39
C PHE A 117 -2.97 -10.17 3.39
N TRP A 118 -2.86 -11.21 2.57
CA TRP A 118 -3.88 -11.59 1.58
C TRP A 118 -5.26 -11.89 2.16
N ASP A 119 -5.33 -12.32 3.42
CA ASP A 119 -6.58 -12.63 4.13
C ASP A 119 -7.04 -11.50 5.07
N GLY A 120 -6.34 -10.36 5.09
CA GLY A 120 -6.71 -9.19 5.89
C GLY A 120 -6.67 -9.43 7.40
N ARG A 121 -5.99 -10.48 7.88
CA ARG A 121 -6.07 -10.91 9.29
C ARG A 121 -5.36 -10.00 10.29
N ALA A 122 -4.52 -9.07 9.82
CA ALA A 122 -3.86 -8.07 10.66
C ALA A 122 -4.32 -6.67 10.26
N LYS A 123 -4.57 -5.80 11.23
CA LYS A 123 -5.18 -4.49 10.97
C LYS A 123 -4.21 -3.47 10.35
N ASP A 124 -2.92 -3.56 10.69
CA ASP A 124 -1.88 -2.60 10.34
C ASP A 124 -0.51 -3.28 10.27
N VAL A 125 0.50 -2.55 9.79
CA VAL A 125 1.87 -3.05 9.59
C VAL A 125 2.56 -3.39 10.92
N GLU A 126 2.21 -2.68 12.00
CA GLU A 126 2.74 -2.96 13.34
C GLU A 126 2.32 -4.35 13.85
N GLU A 127 1.05 -4.71 13.66
CA GLU A 127 0.53 -6.05 14.00
C GLU A 127 1.05 -7.12 13.02
N GLN A 128 1.09 -6.79 11.72
CA GLN A 128 1.57 -7.69 10.67
C GLN A 128 3.00 -8.17 10.96
N ALA A 129 3.90 -7.27 11.35
CA ALA A 129 5.31 -7.54 11.57
C ALA A 129 5.59 -8.62 12.64
N LEU A 130 4.64 -8.87 13.55
CA LEU A 130 4.77 -9.87 14.61
C LEU A 130 4.57 -11.31 14.08
N GLY A 131 3.74 -11.48 13.05
CA GLY A 131 3.36 -12.78 12.50
C GLY A 131 4.55 -13.56 11.91
N PRO A 132 5.32 -12.98 10.96
CA PRO A 132 6.48 -13.62 10.34
C PRO A 132 7.51 -14.15 11.32
N VAL A 133 7.74 -13.40 12.41
CA VAL A 133 8.69 -13.76 13.47
C VAL A 133 8.31 -15.10 14.11
N MET A 134 7.01 -15.34 14.32
CA MET A 134 6.48 -16.56 14.94
C MET A 134 6.20 -17.69 13.94
N ASN A 135 6.05 -17.38 12.65
CA ASN A 135 5.63 -18.38 11.66
C ASN A 135 6.73 -19.46 11.47
N PRO A 136 6.42 -20.77 11.67
CA PRO A 136 7.39 -21.86 11.61
C PRO A 136 7.98 -22.13 10.22
N VAL A 137 7.39 -21.60 9.15
CA VAL A 137 7.94 -21.68 7.79
C VAL A 137 8.64 -20.39 7.34
N GLU A 138 8.56 -19.30 8.14
CA GLU A 138 9.23 -18.02 7.86
C GLU A 138 10.45 -17.86 8.78
N MET A 139 10.34 -17.12 9.89
CA MET A 139 11.46 -16.85 10.80
C MET A 139 11.52 -17.82 12.00
N ALA A 140 10.39 -18.49 12.29
CA ALA A 140 10.26 -19.65 13.17
C ALA A 140 10.73 -19.46 14.62
N MET A 141 10.60 -18.26 15.21
CA MET A 141 10.89 -18.07 16.63
C MET A 141 9.90 -18.85 17.49
N PRO A 142 10.36 -19.52 18.56
CA PRO A 142 9.51 -20.43 19.34
C PRO A 142 8.52 -19.73 20.26
N SER A 143 8.80 -18.49 20.67
CA SER A 143 7.90 -17.65 21.47
C SER A 143 8.35 -16.20 21.51
N GLU A 144 7.44 -15.30 21.88
CA GLU A 144 7.72 -13.89 22.12
C GLU A 144 8.81 -13.68 23.20
N ASP A 145 8.75 -14.44 24.30
CA ASP A 145 9.75 -14.37 25.38
C ASP A 145 11.16 -14.71 24.88
N VAL A 146 11.29 -15.65 23.94
CA VAL A 146 12.58 -16.01 23.35
C VAL A 146 13.10 -14.89 22.45
N VAL A 147 12.23 -14.18 21.73
CA VAL A 147 12.59 -12.97 20.97
C VAL A 147 13.09 -11.87 21.92
N VAL A 148 12.30 -11.55 22.95
CA VAL A 148 12.65 -10.50 23.93
C VAL A 148 13.96 -10.83 24.64
N LYS A 149 14.14 -12.06 25.10
CA LYS A 149 15.39 -12.51 25.72
C LYS A 149 16.58 -12.39 24.78
N ARG A 150 16.41 -12.73 23.50
CA ARG A 150 17.46 -12.63 22.49
C ARG A 150 17.87 -11.18 22.24
N LEU A 151 16.90 -10.29 22.04
CA LEU A 151 17.16 -8.85 21.84
C LEU A 151 17.77 -8.23 23.11
N THR A 152 17.32 -8.64 24.30
CA THR A 152 17.91 -8.19 25.57
C THR A 152 19.38 -8.62 25.70
N ALA A 153 19.76 -9.81 25.23
CA ALA A 153 21.16 -10.25 25.27
C ALA A 153 22.08 -9.46 24.31
N ALA A 154 21.52 -8.75 23.33
CA ALA A 154 22.24 -7.89 22.40
C ALA A 154 22.27 -6.45 22.95
N LYS A 155 23.45 -6.02 23.41
CA LYS A 155 23.63 -4.73 24.12
C LYS A 155 23.18 -3.52 23.30
N ASP A 156 23.40 -3.55 21.99
CA ASP A 156 23.01 -2.48 21.07
C ASP A 156 21.48 -2.29 21.06
N TYR A 157 20.71 -3.38 21.05
CA TYR A 157 19.25 -3.31 21.05
C TYR A 157 18.68 -2.72 22.35
N GLN A 158 19.26 -2.99 23.52
CA GLN A 158 18.78 -2.39 24.77
C GLN A 158 18.75 -0.86 24.70
N GLU A 159 19.85 -0.25 24.23
CA GLU A 159 19.95 1.20 24.09
C GLU A 159 19.05 1.74 22.97
N LEU A 160 18.95 1.03 21.84
CA LEU A 160 18.09 1.43 20.74
C LEU A 160 16.61 1.43 21.14
N PHE A 161 16.14 0.40 21.85
CA PHE A 161 14.77 0.35 22.36
C PHE A 161 14.51 1.44 23.40
N LYS A 162 15.44 1.70 24.33
CA LYS A 162 15.32 2.79 25.29
C LYS A 162 15.24 4.16 24.62
N LYS A 163 16.01 4.38 23.55
CA LYS A 163 15.96 5.61 22.75
C LYS A 163 14.64 5.74 21.97
N ALA A 164 14.12 4.63 21.44
CA ALA A 164 12.90 4.61 20.63
C ALA A 164 11.61 4.74 21.46
N PHE A 165 11.62 4.28 22.72
CA PHE A 165 10.46 4.28 23.61
C PHE A 165 10.83 4.82 25.01
N PRO A 166 11.28 6.09 25.12
CA PRO A 166 11.86 6.63 26.35
C PRO A 166 10.88 6.73 27.53
N ASP A 167 9.59 6.84 27.25
CA ASP A 167 8.54 7.02 28.25
C ASP A 167 7.89 5.71 28.71
N GLU A 168 8.32 4.56 28.16
CA GLU A 168 7.78 3.26 28.52
C GLU A 168 8.64 2.57 29.59
N ALA A 169 8.01 1.99 30.62
CA ALA A 169 8.72 1.26 31.67
C ALA A 169 9.43 -0.02 31.16
N LYS A 170 8.93 -0.59 30.06
CA LYS A 170 9.49 -1.79 29.39
C LYS A 170 9.66 -1.52 27.90
N PRO A 171 10.66 -0.71 27.52
CA PRO A 171 10.81 -0.26 26.14
C PRO A 171 11.12 -1.43 25.20
N LEU A 172 11.95 -2.39 25.64
CA LEU A 172 12.24 -3.61 24.88
C LEU A 172 11.13 -4.65 25.16
N SER A 173 10.19 -4.75 24.24
CA SER A 173 9.06 -5.68 24.28
C SER A 173 8.75 -6.19 22.87
N PHE A 174 8.03 -7.31 22.77
CA PHE A 174 7.61 -7.86 21.47
C PHE A 174 6.67 -6.90 20.74
N THR A 175 5.74 -6.26 21.46
CA THR A 175 4.87 -5.23 20.89
C THR A 175 5.65 -4.05 20.34
N ASN A 176 6.65 -3.54 21.08
CA ASN A 176 7.45 -2.40 20.60
C ASN A 176 8.39 -2.77 19.45
N MET A 177 8.77 -4.04 19.31
CA MET A 177 9.44 -4.54 18.12
C MET A 177 8.54 -4.37 16.89
N GLY A 178 7.27 -4.79 16.96
CA GLY A 178 6.28 -4.58 15.89
C GLY A 178 6.07 -3.10 15.58
N LYS A 179 5.87 -2.26 16.62
CA LYS A 179 5.76 -0.79 16.44
C LYS A 179 6.97 -0.19 15.74
N ALA A 180 8.18 -0.60 16.10
CA ALA A 180 9.40 -0.08 15.48
C ALA A 180 9.50 -0.49 14.00
N ILE A 181 9.22 -1.77 13.69
CA ILE A 181 9.23 -2.26 12.30
C ILE A 181 8.16 -1.51 11.47
N GLY A 182 6.92 -1.42 11.97
CA GLY A 182 5.85 -0.67 11.30
C GLY A 182 6.18 0.82 11.11
N ALA A 183 6.84 1.45 12.09
CA ALA A 183 7.36 2.82 11.96
C ALA A 183 8.34 2.97 10.78
N PHE A 184 9.21 1.99 10.55
CA PHE A 184 10.07 1.98 9.37
C PHE A 184 9.27 1.74 8.09
N GLU A 185 8.36 0.78 8.07
CA GLU A 185 7.53 0.47 6.90
C GLU A 185 6.65 1.65 6.46
N ARG A 186 6.18 2.47 7.40
CA ARG A 186 5.46 3.73 7.11
C ARG A 186 6.30 4.77 6.38
N THR A 187 7.62 4.62 6.36
CA THR A 187 8.52 5.47 5.55
C THR A 187 8.73 4.95 4.13
N LEU A 188 8.27 3.72 3.84
CA LEU A 188 8.45 3.05 2.54
C LEU A 188 7.39 3.50 1.53
N LEU A 189 7.18 4.81 1.41
CA LEU A 189 6.36 5.41 0.37
C LEU A 189 7.18 5.58 -0.92
N THR A 190 6.57 5.29 -2.06
CA THR A 190 7.20 5.34 -3.38
C THR A 190 6.40 6.20 -4.35
N PRO A 191 6.39 7.54 -4.17
CA PRO A 191 5.68 8.44 -5.08
C PRO A 191 6.22 8.36 -6.50
N SER A 192 5.33 8.59 -7.45
CA SER A 192 5.53 8.41 -8.88
C SER A 192 5.00 9.62 -9.67
N ARG A 193 5.23 9.60 -10.99
CA ARG A 193 4.64 10.58 -11.93
C ARG A 193 3.11 10.57 -11.90
N PHE A 194 2.49 9.46 -11.50
CA PHE A 194 1.04 9.38 -11.36
C PHE A 194 0.55 10.26 -10.20
N ASP A 195 1.26 10.28 -9.08
CA ASP A 195 0.96 11.15 -7.95
C ASP A 195 1.07 12.63 -8.32
N ASP A 196 2.11 13.01 -9.07
CA ASP A 196 2.30 14.37 -9.58
C ASP A 196 1.15 14.80 -10.49
N PHE A 197 0.69 13.90 -11.35
CA PHE A 197 -0.48 14.12 -12.21
C PHE A 197 -1.74 14.39 -11.40
N LEU A 198 -2.03 13.55 -10.41
CA LEU A 198 -3.17 13.72 -9.50
C LEU A 198 -3.04 15.02 -8.68
N LYS A 199 -1.83 15.43 -8.28
CA LYS A 199 -1.56 16.66 -7.52
C LYS A 199 -1.72 17.94 -8.35
N GLY A 200 -1.64 17.87 -9.68
CA GLY A 200 -1.85 19.08 -10.51
C GLY A 200 -1.04 19.15 -11.79
N ASN A 201 0.02 18.36 -11.92
CA ASN A 201 0.93 18.43 -13.05
C ASN A 201 0.42 17.62 -14.25
N ASP A 202 -0.34 18.25 -15.16
CA ASP A 202 -0.90 17.55 -16.32
C ASP A 202 0.17 16.95 -17.24
N ASP A 203 1.36 17.52 -17.29
CA ASP A 203 2.46 17.05 -18.13
C ASP A 203 3.26 15.91 -17.47
N ALA A 204 2.92 15.52 -16.24
CA ALA A 204 3.57 14.40 -15.56
C ALA A 204 3.33 13.07 -16.26
N LEU A 205 2.21 12.91 -16.98
CA LEU A 205 1.92 11.72 -17.79
C LEU A 205 1.94 12.03 -19.29
N SER A 206 2.50 11.11 -20.05
CA SER A 206 2.45 11.06 -21.51
C SER A 206 1.01 10.85 -22.03
N PRO A 207 0.72 11.19 -23.29
CA PRO A 207 -0.56 10.88 -23.92
C PRO A 207 -0.94 9.40 -23.83
N GLU A 208 0.03 8.50 -23.99
CA GLU A 208 -0.17 7.05 -23.92
C GLU A 208 -0.51 6.58 -22.51
N GLU A 209 0.18 7.09 -21.48
CA GLU A 209 -0.13 6.79 -20.07
C GLU A 209 -1.53 7.27 -19.68
N LYS A 210 -1.92 8.47 -20.12
CA LYS A 210 -3.30 9.00 -19.94
C LYS A 210 -4.32 8.09 -20.63
N LYS A 211 -4.04 7.66 -21.86
CA LYS A 211 -4.94 6.76 -22.58
C LYS A 211 -5.06 5.39 -21.91
N GLY A 212 -3.97 4.89 -21.32
CA GLY A 212 -3.97 3.66 -20.54
C GLY A 212 -4.88 3.76 -19.31
N GLY A 213 -4.79 4.83 -18.53
CA GLY A 213 -5.65 4.99 -17.36
C GLY A 213 -7.12 5.29 -17.71
N GLU A 214 -7.41 5.95 -18.84
CA GLU A 214 -8.78 6.00 -19.40
C GLU A 214 -9.30 4.59 -19.65
N THR A 215 -8.52 3.77 -20.34
CA THR A 215 -8.89 2.37 -20.64
C THR A 215 -9.11 1.56 -19.36
N PHE A 216 -8.26 1.78 -18.35
CA PHE A 216 -8.38 1.13 -17.04
C PHE A 216 -9.70 1.49 -16.34
N ALA A 217 -10.08 2.76 -16.35
CA ALA A 217 -11.35 3.22 -15.79
C ALA A 217 -12.55 2.69 -16.59
N ASP A 218 -12.53 2.84 -17.91
CA ASP A 218 -13.62 2.43 -18.82
C ASP A 218 -13.86 0.91 -18.81
N ALA A 219 -12.79 0.12 -18.63
CA ALA A 219 -12.88 -1.33 -18.48
C ALA A 219 -13.47 -1.76 -17.12
N GLY A 220 -13.73 -0.82 -16.21
CA GLY A 220 -14.31 -1.07 -14.90
C GLY A 220 -13.31 -1.56 -13.85
N CYS A 221 -12.00 -1.48 -14.11
CA CYS A 221 -10.97 -1.93 -13.16
C CYS A 221 -11.05 -1.14 -11.84
N VAL A 222 -11.45 0.14 -11.91
CA VAL A 222 -11.64 1.03 -10.76
C VAL A 222 -12.69 0.57 -9.75
N ALA A 223 -13.55 -0.39 -10.11
CA ALA A 223 -14.52 -0.97 -9.18
C ALA A 223 -13.86 -1.73 -8.02
N CYS A 224 -12.66 -2.29 -8.25
CA CYS A 224 -11.90 -3.00 -7.23
C CYS A 224 -10.52 -2.36 -6.96
N HIS A 225 -9.97 -1.66 -7.96
CA HIS A 225 -8.64 -1.07 -7.92
C HIS A 225 -8.76 0.46 -7.91
N SER A 226 -8.87 1.02 -6.72
CA SER A 226 -9.07 2.46 -6.51
C SER A 226 -8.44 2.90 -5.20
N GLY A 227 -8.43 4.21 -4.96
CA GLY A 227 -7.90 4.82 -3.76
C GLY A 227 -6.43 5.22 -3.89
N VAL A 228 -5.71 5.15 -2.78
CA VAL A 228 -4.34 5.69 -2.62
C VAL A 228 -3.23 4.68 -2.90
N THR A 229 -3.55 3.39 -2.95
CA THR A 229 -2.58 2.29 -3.14
C THR A 229 -2.66 1.68 -4.54
N LEU A 230 -3.02 2.49 -5.54
CA LEU A 230 -3.04 2.08 -6.94
C LEU A 230 -2.16 2.97 -7.81
#